data_AF-A0A1F8PIF3-F1
#
_entry.id   AF-A0A1F8PIF3-F1
#
_cell.length_a   1.000
_cell.length_b   1.000
_cell.length_c   1.000
_cell.angle_alpha   90.00
_cell.angle_beta   90.00
_cell.angle_gamma   90.00
#
_symmetry.space_group_name_H-M   'P 1'
#
loop_
_entity.id
_entity.type
_entity.pdbx_description
1 polymer ?
#
loop_
_entity_poly.entity_id
_entity_poly.type
_entity_poly.pdbx_seq_one_letter_code
_entity_poly.pdbx_strand_id
1 'polypeptide(L)'
;MIRDLGHVIDREKSDIGVFICLDKPTRPMLEEAALKGFYNSPNGKDYPRIQILTIEEIFQGKTAETPAWLAPIPKAPAVKKARGKTARLL
;
A
#
# COMPACT_ATOMS: atom_id res chain seq x y z
N MET A 1 -23.01 -4.02 -3.74
CA MET A 1 -21.93 -4.38 -2.79
C MET A 1 -20.62 -3.67 -3.10
N ILE A 2 -19.96 -3.89 -4.26
CA ILE A 2 -18.70 -3.18 -4.58
C ILE A 2 -18.90 -1.67 -4.70
N ARG A 3 -19.97 -1.22 -5.37
CA ARG A 3 -20.34 0.20 -5.43
C ARG A 3 -20.54 0.80 -4.03
N ASP A 4 -21.23 0.07 -3.16
CA ASP A 4 -21.51 0.51 -1.79
C ASP A 4 -20.22 0.63 -0.97
N LEU A 5 -19.33 -0.37 -1.08
CA LEU A 5 -17.99 -0.31 -0.49
C LEU A 5 -17.22 0.90 -1.03
N GLY A 6 -17.30 1.15 -2.34
CA GLY A 6 -16.70 2.31 -2.97
C GLY A 6 -17.19 3.64 -2.40
N HIS A 7 -18.49 3.76 -2.10
CA HIS A 7 -19.03 4.95 -1.43
C HIS A 7 -18.54 5.07 0.02
N VAL A 8 -18.41 3.96 0.75
CA VAL A 8 -17.88 3.96 2.12
C VAL A 8 -16.41 4.42 2.13
N ILE A 9 -15.58 3.89 1.25
CA ILE A 9 -14.17 4.28 1.14
C ILE A 9 -14.04 5.79 0.90
N ASP A 10 -14.82 6.34 -0.04
CA ASP A 10 -14.77 7.77 -0.35
C ASP A 10 -15.31 8.63 0.82
N ARG A 11 -16.38 8.19 1.49
CA ARG A 11 -16.96 8.88 2.65
C ARG A 11 -16.01 8.92 3.84
N GLU A 12 -15.40 7.79 4.16
CA GLU A 12 -14.49 7.64 5.31
C GLU A 12 -13.06 8.10 4.99
N LYS A 13 -12.79 8.55 3.75
CA LYS A 13 -11.44 8.89 3.26
C LYS A 13 -10.44 7.76 3.50
N SER A 14 -10.90 6.53 3.32
CA SER A 14 -10.03 5.35 3.42
C SER A 14 -9.18 5.24 2.17
N ASP A 15 -7.90 4.88 2.35
CA ASP A 15 -6.97 4.71 1.24
C ASP A 15 -7.26 3.44 0.45
N ILE A 16 -7.59 2.34 1.16
CA ILE A 16 -7.81 1.01 0.60
C ILE A 16 -9.03 0.35 1.28
N GLY A 17 -9.82 -0.40 0.50
CA GLY A 17 -10.85 -1.31 1.00
C GLY A 17 -10.75 -2.70 0.36
N VAL A 18 -11.11 -3.71 1.13
CA VAL A 18 -11.00 -5.13 0.75
C VAL A 18 -12.38 -5.77 0.80
N PHE A 19 -12.80 -6.38 -0.31
CA PHE A 19 -14.03 -7.15 -0.38
C PHE A 19 -13.69 -8.64 -0.46
N ILE A 20 -14.18 -9.42 0.52
CA ILE A 20 -13.95 -10.87 0.57
C ILE A 20 -15.22 -11.59 0.13
N CYS A 21 -15.10 -12.54 -0.80
CA CYS A 21 -16.24 -13.33 -1.30
C CYS A 21 -15.93 -14.83 -1.36
N LEU A 22 -16.98 -15.66 -1.35
CA LEU A 22 -16.85 -17.11 -1.47
C LEU A 22 -16.60 -17.52 -2.92
N ASP A 23 -17.44 -17.04 -3.82
CA ASP A 23 -17.37 -17.35 -5.25
C ASP A 23 -16.48 -16.38 -6.02
N LYS A 24 -16.17 -16.75 -7.26
CA LYS A 24 -15.43 -15.90 -8.20
C LYS A 24 -16.15 -14.57 -8.41
N PRO A 25 -15.43 -13.43 -8.37
CA PRO A 25 -16.04 -12.14 -8.62
C PRO A 25 -16.57 -12.06 -10.05
N THR A 26 -17.73 -11.43 -10.19
CA THR A 26 -18.32 -11.18 -11.51
C THR A 26 -17.58 -10.06 -12.24
N ARG A 27 -17.71 -10.00 -13.57
CA ARG A 27 -17.12 -8.92 -14.36
C ARG A 27 -17.54 -7.52 -13.88
N PRO A 28 -18.83 -7.22 -13.62
CA PRO A 28 -19.23 -5.92 -13.09
C PRO A 28 -18.59 -5.58 -11.74
N MET A 29 -18.34 -6.58 -10.88
CA MET A 29 -17.64 -6.34 -9.61
C MET A 29 -16.19 -5.88 -9.83
N LEU A 30 -15.50 -6.51 -10.78
CA LEU A 30 -14.13 -6.16 -11.15
C LEU A 30 -14.06 -4.76 -11.79
N GLU A 31 -15.01 -4.43 -12.66
CA GLU A 31 -15.12 -3.11 -13.29
C GLU A 31 -15.38 -2.01 -12.24
N GLU A 32 -16.33 -2.20 -11.34
CA GLU A 32 -16.65 -1.23 -10.27
C GLU A 32 -15.46 -1.03 -9.32
N ALA A 33 -14.69 -2.09 -9.02
CA ALA A 33 -13.47 -1.98 -8.22
C ALA A 33 -12.38 -1.18 -8.96
N ALA A 34 -12.17 -1.47 -10.24
CA ALA A 34 -11.17 -0.79 -11.07
C ALA A 34 -11.47 0.71 -11.25
N LEU A 35 -12.75 1.10 -11.35
CA LEU A 35 -13.16 2.50 -11.47
C LEU A 35 -12.76 3.38 -10.29
N LYS A 36 -12.50 2.80 -9.11
CA LYS A 36 -12.00 3.56 -7.95
C LYS A 36 -10.52 3.90 -8.05
N GLY A 37 -9.78 3.30 -8.98
CA GLY A 37 -8.40 3.63 -9.25
C GLY A 37 -7.43 3.15 -8.17
N PHE A 38 -6.33 3.90 -8.01
CA PHE A 38 -5.19 3.50 -7.19
C PHE A 38 -4.88 4.53 -6.10
N TYR A 39 -4.52 4.03 -4.92
CA TYR A 39 -3.89 4.79 -3.85
C TYR A 39 -2.38 4.92 -4.15
N ASN A 40 -1.91 6.16 -4.17
CA ASN A 40 -0.51 6.50 -4.40
C ASN A 40 0.19 6.56 -3.04
N SER A 41 0.97 5.54 -2.71
CA SER A 41 1.64 5.45 -1.42
C SER A 41 2.93 6.28 -1.40
N PRO A 42 3.36 6.80 -0.23
CA PRO A 42 4.64 7.50 -0.08
C PRO A 42 5.88 6.69 -0.50
N ASN A 43 5.77 5.35 -0.56
CA ASN A 43 6.84 4.48 -1.04
C ASN A 43 6.96 4.43 -2.57
N GLY A 44 6.17 5.21 -3.31
CA GLY A 44 6.21 5.28 -4.78
C GLY A 44 5.58 4.09 -5.49
N LYS A 45 4.92 3.19 -4.75
CA LYS A 45 4.11 2.10 -5.32
C LYS A 45 2.63 2.49 -5.26
N ASP A 46 1.91 2.16 -6.31
CA ASP A 46 0.46 2.29 -6.39
C ASP A 46 -0.24 1.00 -5.95
N TYR A 47 -1.37 1.15 -5.25
CA TYR A 47 -2.17 0.05 -4.71
C TYR A 47 -3.62 0.22 -5.17
N PRO A 48 -4.31 -0.82 -5.65
CA PRO A 48 -5.73 -0.69 -5.99
C PRO A 48 -6.54 -0.25 -4.77
N ARG A 49 -7.38 0.79 -4.93
CA ARG A 49 -8.22 1.31 -3.84
C ARG A 49 -9.27 0.30 -3.40
N ILE A 50 -9.78 -0.52 -4.32
CA ILE A 50 -10.64 -1.66 -4.00
C ILE A 50 -9.97 -2.94 -4.49
N GLN A 51 -9.84 -3.91 -3.58
CA GLN A 51 -9.32 -5.23 -3.89
C GLN A 51 -10.38 -6.28 -3.56
N ILE A 52 -10.56 -7.24 -4.45
CA ILE A 52 -11.48 -8.37 -4.26
C ILE A 52 -10.66 -9.63 -4.06
N LEU A 53 -10.92 -10.33 -2.97
CA LEU A 53 -10.27 -11.59 -2.62
C LEU A 53 -11.34 -12.67 -2.47
N THR A 54 -11.07 -13.85 -3.02
CA THR A 54 -11.90 -15.01 -2.70
C THR A 54 -11.36 -15.73 -1.46
N ILE A 55 -12.24 -16.43 -0.75
CA ILE A 55 -11.82 -17.30 0.36
C ILE A 55 -10.81 -18.37 -0.12
N GLU A 56 -11.03 -18.94 -1.32
CA GLU A 56 -10.09 -19.87 -1.95
C GLU A 56 -8.68 -19.26 -2.10
N GLU A 57 -8.59 -18.05 -2.65
CA GLU A 57 -7.31 -17.35 -2.82
C GLU A 57 -6.63 -17.06 -1.48
N ILE A 58 -7.39 -16.70 -0.45
CA ILE A 58 -6.84 -16.44 0.90
C ILE A 58 -6.23 -17.73 1.47
N PHE A 59 -6.91 -18.87 1.33
CA PHE A 59 -6.36 -20.16 1.75
C PHE A 59 -5.13 -20.58 0.94
N GLN A 60 -4.98 -20.09 -0.29
CA GLN A 60 -3.77 -20.26 -1.12
C GLN A 60 -2.66 -19.25 -0.77
N GLY A 61 -2.85 -18.40 0.24
CA GLY A 61 -1.84 -17.45 0.72
C GLY A 61 -1.90 -16.07 0.08
N LYS A 62 -2.92 -15.78 -0.74
CA LYS A 62 -3.14 -14.42 -1.27
C LYS A 62 -3.56 -13.50 -0.13
N THR A 63 -2.93 -12.34 -0.04
CA THR A 63 -3.26 -11.29 0.93
C THR A 63 -3.58 -9.99 0.20
N ALA A 64 -4.30 -9.09 0.88
CA ALA A 64 -4.54 -7.75 0.33
C ALA A 64 -3.21 -6.99 0.23
N GLU A 65 -2.99 -6.34 -0.91
CA GLU A 65 -1.85 -5.47 -1.10
C GLU A 65 -2.04 -4.19 -0.31
N THR A 66 -1.22 -3.99 0.71
CA THR A 66 -1.19 -2.75 1.49
C THR A 66 0.23 -2.21 1.56
N PRO A 67 0.41 -0.89 1.74
CA PRO A 67 1.71 -0.34 2.05
C PRO A 67 2.26 -1.05 3.28
N ALA A 68 3.51 -1.51 3.19
CA ALA A 68 4.18 -2.07 4.35
C ALA A 68 4.14 -1.05 5.50
N TRP A 69 3.84 -1.52 6.71
CA TRP A 69 4.01 -0.73 7.93
C TRP A 69 5.50 -0.53 8.17
N LEU A 70 6.11 0.40 7.44
CA LEU A 70 7.45 0.88 7.71
C LEU A 70 7.31 1.86 8.89
N ALA A 71 7.76 1.43 10.07
CA ALA A 71 7.99 2.37 11.16
C ALA A 71 8.89 3.52 10.64
N PRO A 72 8.69 4.78 11.07
CA PRO A 72 9.56 5.87 10.64
C PRO A 72 11.01 5.50 10.89
N ILE A 73 11.81 5.40 9.82
CA ILE A 73 13.25 5.14 9.97
C ILE A 73 13.83 6.42 10.58
N PRO A 74 14.36 6.39 11.82
CA PRO A 74 14.94 7.59 12.42
C PRO A 74 16.07 8.09 11.51
N LYS A 75 16.01 9.38 11.16
CA LYS A 75 17.00 10.01 10.29
C LYS A 75 18.38 9.83 10.93
N ALA A 76 19.28 9.13 10.24
CA ALA A 76 20.61 8.87 10.75
C ALA A 76 21.31 10.21 11.10
N PRO A 77 21.91 10.35 12.30
CA PRO A 77 22.63 11.56 12.65
C PRO A 77 23.79 11.76 11.68
N ALA A 78 23.99 13.00 11.25
CA ALA A 78 25.10 13.32 10.35
C ALA A 78 26.43 13.03 11.05
N VAL A 79 27.17 12.03 10.55
CA VAL A 79 28.54 11.77 10.99
C VAL A 79 29.42 12.90 10.47
N LYS A 80 29.92 13.76 11.38
CA LYS A 80 30.93 14.75 11.02
C LYS A 80 32.20 14.02 10.60
N LYS A 81 32.58 14.12 9.31
CA LYS A 81 33.88 13.62 8.84
C LYS A 81 34.98 14.32 9.63
N ALA A 82 35.80 13.54 10.34
CA ALA A 82 36.99 14.06 11.00
C ALA A 82 37.93 14.64 9.93
N ARG A 83 38.23 15.93 10.04
CA ARG A 83 39.14 16.65 9.14
C ARG A 83 40.56 16.18 9.48
N GLY A 84 41.12 15.31 8.64
CA GLY A 84 42.50 14.83 8.78
C GLY A 84 43.47 16.00 8.90
N LYS A 85 44.22 16.07 10.00
CA LYS A 85 45.33 17.01 10.15
C LYS A 85 46.51 16.44 9.36
N THR A 86 46.84 17.06 8.23
CA THR A 86 48.11 16.80 7.53
C THR A 86 49.24 17.30 8.42
N ALA A 87 49.97 16.37 9.03
CA ALA A 87 51.23 16.66 9.70
C ALA A 87 52.26 17.06 8.64
N ARG A 88 52.77 18.28 8.73
CA ARG A 88 53.88 18.76 7.92
C ARG A 88 55.16 18.27 8.59
N LEU A 89 55.84 17.29 7.99
CA LEU A 89 57.16 16.84 8.41
C LEU A 89 58.19 17.91 7.99
N LEU A 90 58.93 18.45 8.95
CA LEU A 90 60.17 19.20 8.72
C LEU A 90 61.34 18.23 8.74
#